data_AF-A0A3N5VCB8-F1
#
_entry.id   AF-A0A3N5VCB8-F1
#
_cell.length_a   1.000
_cell.length_b   1.000
_cell.length_c   1.000
_cell.angle_alpha   90.00
_cell.angle_beta   90.00
_cell.angle_gamma   90.00
#
_symmetry.space_group_name_H-M   'P 1'
#
loop_
_entity.id
_entity.type
_entity.pdbx_description
1 polymer ?
#
loop_
_entity_poly.entity_id
_entity_poly.type
_entity_poly.pdbx_seq_one_letter_code
_entity_poly.pdbx_strand_id
1 'polypeptide(L)'
;MLGSPALLKAMARLNSSAREHVRMAKNSWRLYDAIASADDTRWVVDASKNAIRMKVLYLTSPERFKVVHLVRDGRAVAASACRRRRISVAKAARNWRNSARAVLLMLKTVPASRQCLLHYEDLCDDPAGQLQKLCHFLGLPFEHQLESLRFRIPHGVPGNRMALDRPTRIVKDEHWKTEMSEDDLQTFERVAGRLNRALGYD
;
A
#
# COMPACT_ATOMS: atom_id res chain seq x y z
N MET A 1 15.80 -9.27 -15.69
CA MET A 1 15.70 -8.33 -16.84
C MET A 1 14.41 -7.52 -16.88
N LEU A 2 13.29 -7.94 -16.29
CA LEU A 2 12.13 -7.06 -16.08
C LEU A 2 12.40 -6.13 -14.87
N GLY A 3 12.31 -4.80 -15.06
CA GLY A 3 12.37 -3.85 -13.94
C GLY A 3 13.76 -3.30 -13.58
N SER A 4 14.60 -2.98 -14.57
CA SER A 4 15.80 -2.14 -14.35
C SER A 4 15.56 -0.70 -14.84
N PRO A 5 16.29 0.30 -14.30
CA PRO A 5 16.22 1.68 -14.79
C PRO A 5 16.58 1.81 -16.27
N ALA A 6 17.54 1.01 -16.76
CA ALA A 6 17.95 1.00 -18.16
C ALA A 6 16.82 0.52 -19.09
N LEU A 7 16.13 -0.57 -18.72
CA LEU A 7 14.99 -1.06 -19.50
C LEU A 7 13.86 -0.04 -19.54
N LEU A 8 13.54 0.61 -18.42
CA LEU A 8 12.51 1.64 -18.38
C LEU A 8 12.83 2.82 -19.32
N LYS A 9 14.10 3.27 -19.34
CA LYS A 9 14.57 4.31 -20.28
C LYS A 9 14.41 3.87 -21.74
N ALA A 10 14.78 2.63 -22.07
CA ALA A 10 14.61 2.08 -23.42
C ALA A 10 13.12 2.00 -23.82
N MET A 11 12.26 1.49 -22.94
CA MET A 11 10.82 1.43 -23.17
C MET A 11 10.20 2.81 -23.36
N ALA A 12 10.63 3.82 -22.58
CA ALA A 12 10.17 5.19 -22.77
C ALA A 12 10.57 5.73 -24.15
N ARG A 13 11.72 5.37 -24.75
CA ARG A 13 12.02 5.83 -26.11
C ARG A 13 11.02 5.30 -27.16
N LEU A 14 10.50 4.09 -26.95
CA LEU A 14 9.68 3.38 -27.93
C LEU A 14 8.17 3.48 -27.68
N ASN A 15 7.74 3.70 -26.44
CA ASN A 15 6.33 3.62 -26.05
C ASN A 15 5.86 4.91 -25.36
N SER A 16 4.82 5.55 -25.91
CA SER A 16 4.26 6.81 -25.40
C SER A 16 3.71 6.70 -23.98
N SER A 17 3.04 5.59 -23.64
CA SER A 17 2.56 5.32 -22.29
C SER A 17 3.71 5.18 -21.30
N ALA A 18 4.80 4.49 -21.67
CA ALA A 18 5.99 4.40 -20.83
C ALA A 18 6.65 5.78 -20.62
N ARG A 19 6.71 6.63 -21.65
CA ARG A 19 7.19 8.03 -21.50
C ARG A 19 6.35 8.81 -20.52
N GLU A 20 5.05 8.69 -20.63
CA GLU A 20 4.11 9.39 -19.76
C GLU A 20 4.31 8.99 -18.30
N HIS A 21 4.39 7.69 -18.00
CA HIS A 21 4.67 7.23 -16.64
C HIS A 21 6.00 7.78 -16.10
N VAL A 22 7.07 7.80 -16.92
CA VAL A 22 8.36 8.39 -16.52
C VAL A 22 8.24 9.89 -16.26
N ARG A 23 7.51 10.63 -17.12
CA ARG A 23 7.22 12.05 -16.94
C ARG A 23 6.44 12.30 -15.64
N MET A 24 5.40 11.51 -15.39
CA MET A 24 4.61 11.59 -14.16
C MET A 24 5.46 11.31 -12.92
N ALA A 25 6.36 10.33 -12.97
CA ALA A 25 7.29 10.06 -11.88
C ALA A 25 8.25 11.23 -11.62
N LYS A 26 8.83 11.83 -12.67
CA LYS A 26 9.67 13.04 -12.54
C LYS A 26 8.89 14.20 -11.91
N ASN A 27 7.65 14.43 -12.34
CA ASN A 27 6.80 15.47 -11.76
C ASN A 27 6.46 15.17 -10.30
N SER A 28 6.26 13.89 -9.96
CA SER A 28 6.00 13.48 -8.57
C SER A 28 7.23 13.73 -7.68
N TRP A 29 8.44 13.43 -8.16
CA TRP A 29 9.67 13.74 -7.42
C TRP A 29 9.82 15.24 -7.16
N ARG A 30 9.56 16.10 -8.16
CA ARG A 30 9.56 17.56 -7.97
C ARG A 30 8.54 18.00 -6.90
N LEU A 31 7.35 17.40 -6.90
CA LEU A 31 6.34 17.68 -5.89
C LEU A 31 6.78 17.22 -4.49
N TYR A 32 7.37 16.03 -4.37
CA TYR A 32 7.90 15.55 -3.09
C TYR A 32 9.04 16.43 -2.58
N ASP A 33 9.92 16.90 -3.47
CA ASP A 33 11.01 17.82 -3.11
C ASP A 33 10.44 19.15 -2.59
N ALA A 34 9.39 19.66 -3.23
CA ALA A 34 8.69 20.87 -2.77
C ALA A 34 8.00 20.67 -1.40
N ILE A 35 7.32 19.54 -1.20
CA ILE A 35 6.69 19.20 0.10
C ILE A 35 7.75 19.06 1.19
N ALA A 36 8.82 18.31 0.92
CA ALA A 36 9.91 18.11 1.85
C ALA A 36 10.56 19.43 2.27
N SER A 37 10.73 20.36 1.33
CA SER A 37 11.30 21.68 1.59
C SER A 37 10.35 22.60 2.35
N ALA A 38 9.04 22.54 2.07
CA ALA A 38 8.04 23.39 2.71
C ALA A 38 7.78 22.99 4.17
N ASP A 39 7.79 21.68 4.45
CA ASP A 39 7.48 21.11 5.78
C ASP A 39 8.75 20.71 6.57
N ASP A 40 9.95 21.01 6.05
CA ASP A 40 11.25 20.58 6.60
C ASP A 40 11.28 19.09 7.01
N THR A 41 10.79 18.23 6.10
CA THR A 41 10.64 16.79 6.37
C THR A 41 11.54 15.93 5.49
N ARG A 42 12.09 14.89 6.11
CA ARG A 42 12.89 13.87 5.42
C ARG A 42 12.06 12.87 4.63
N TRP A 43 10.80 12.63 5.04
CA TRP A 43 9.96 11.59 4.49
C TRP A 43 8.64 12.15 3.98
N VAL A 44 8.32 11.81 2.72
CA VAL A 44 7.02 12.07 2.12
C VAL A 44 6.34 10.72 1.85
N VAL A 45 5.10 10.55 2.31
CA VAL A 45 4.34 9.31 2.14
C VAL A 45 3.38 9.43 0.97
N ASP A 46 3.60 8.64 -0.09
CA ASP A 46 2.63 8.47 -1.19
C ASP A 46 1.73 7.25 -0.93
N ALA A 47 0.44 7.51 -0.68
CA ALA A 47 -0.57 6.48 -0.40
C ALA A 47 -1.49 6.16 -1.61
N SER A 48 -1.03 6.38 -2.85
CA SER A 48 -1.83 6.24 -4.09
C SER A 48 -2.23 4.79 -4.44
N LYS A 49 -1.64 3.78 -3.78
CA LYS A 49 -1.99 2.34 -3.91
C LYS A 49 -2.01 1.80 -5.36
N ASN A 50 -1.09 2.28 -6.21
CA ASN A 50 -0.95 1.81 -7.59
C ASN A 50 0.42 1.15 -7.82
N ALA A 51 0.41 -0.14 -8.20
CA ALA A 51 1.63 -0.94 -8.35
C ALA A 51 2.56 -0.45 -9.47
N ILE A 52 2.00 0.04 -10.59
CA ILE A 52 2.78 0.55 -11.72
C ILE A 52 3.45 1.87 -11.32
N ARG A 53 2.70 2.80 -10.73
CA ARG A 53 3.23 4.05 -10.19
C ARG A 53 4.35 3.79 -9.19
N MET A 54 4.11 2.90 -8.22
CA MET A 54 5.13 2.48 -7.25
C MET A 54 6.39 2.02 -7.96
N LYS A 55 6.25 1.15 -8.98
CA LYS A 55 7.42 0.62 -9.69
C LYS A 55 8.18 1.70 -10.46
N VAL A 56 7.48 2.60 -11.14
CA VAL A 56 8.13 3.65 -11.94
C VAL A 56 8.81 4.68 -11.04
N LEU A 57 8.21 5.04 -9.89
CA LEU A 57 8.86 5.89 -8.88
C LEU A 57 10.15 5.22 -8.36
N TYR A 58 10.08 3.94 -7.98
CA TYR A 58 11.26 3.18 -7.59
C TYR A 58 12.34 3.16 -8.67
N LEU A 59 11.99 2.88 -9.93
CA LEU A 59 12.99 2.77 -11.01
C LEU A 59 13.62 4.10 -11.44
N THR A 60 12.98 5.23 -11.11
CA THR A 60 13.50 6.55 -11.45
C THR A 60 14.46 7.10 -10.40
N SER A 61 14.26 6.76 -9.12
CA SER A 61 15.17 7.11 -8.02
C SER A 61 15.22 6.00 -6.95
N PRO A 62 15.84 4.83 -7.25
CA PRO A 62 15.82 3.67 -6.35
C PRO A 62 16.32 3.99 -4.95
N GLU A 63 17.33 4.84 -4.85
CA GLU A 63 18.02 5.22 -3.62
C GLU A 63 17.15 6.05 -2.67
N ARG A 64 16.21 6.81 -3.22
CA ARG A 64 15.29 7.71 -2.50
C ARG A 64 13.94 7.07 -2.15
N PHE A 65 13.71 5.83 -2.57
CA PHE A 65 12.41 5.18 -2.46
C PHE A 65 12.44 3.96 -1.53
N LYS A 66 11.45 3.86 -0.65
CA LYS A 66 11.15 2.70 0.20
C LYS A 66 9.67 2.33 0.05
N VAL A 67 9.36 1.04 0.12
CA VAL A 67 7.98 0.53 0.02
C VAL A 67 7.54 -0.04 1.36
N VAL A 68 6.40 0.45 1.86
CA VAL A 68 5.66 -0.24 2.93
C VAL A 68 4.54 -1.03 2.25
N HIS A 69 4.66 -2.36 2.26
CA HIS A 69 3.67 -3.27 1.74
C HIS A 69 2.71 -3.63 2.87
N LEU A 70 1.66 -2.82 3.06
CA LEU A 70 0.59 -3.12 3.99
C LEU A 70 -0.40 -4.08 3.32
N VAL A 71 -0.50 -5.30 3.86
CA VAL A 71 -1.46 -6.32 3.44
C VAL A 71 -2.59 -6.43 4.46
N ARG A 72 -3.77 -6.85 4.01
CA ARG A 72 -4.93 -7.15 4.85
C ARG A 72 -5.59 -8.40 4.29
N ASP A 73 -6.28 -9.17 5.13
CA ASP A 73 -7.05 -10.33 4.70
C ASP A 73 -7.94 -9.98 3.49
N GLY A 74 -7.78 -10.72 2.40
CA GLY A 74 -8.52 -10.50 1.19
C GLY A 74 -10.02 -10.67 1.35
N ARG A 75 -10.50 -11.48 2.31
CA ARG A 75 -11.92 -11.61 2.66
C ARG A 75 -12.45 -10.30 3.23
N ALA A 76 -11.71 -9.71 4.16
CA ALA A 76 -12.02 -8.40 4.73
C ALA A 76 -12.05 -7.30 3.67
N VAL A 77 -11.09 -7.31 2.74
CA VAL A 77 -11.06 -6.34 1.63
C VAL A 77 -12.21 -6.56 0.65
N ALA A 78 -12.55 -7.82 0.35
CA ALA A 78 -13.64 -8.17 -0.55
C ALA A 78 -14.99 -7.75 0.02
N ALA A 79 -15.31 -8.11 1.28
CA ALA A 79 -16.53 -7.69 1.97
C ALA A 79 -16.66 -6.15 1.99
N SER A 80 -15.58 -5.45 2.32
CA SER A 80 -15.56 -3.99 2.32
C SER A 80 -15.81 -3.38 0.93
N ALA A 81 -15.30 -4.01 -0.13
CA ALA A 81 -15.56 -3.60 -1.50
C ALA A 81 -17.00 -3.89 -1.93
N CYS A 82 -17.56 -5.04 -1.56
CA CYS A 82 -18.97 -5.38 -1.78
C CYS A 82 -19.88 -4.32 -1.14
N ARG A 83 -19.64 -3.96 0.13
CA ARG A 83 -20.41 -2.93 0.86
C ARG A 83 -20.30 -1.54 0.20
N ARG A 84 -19.10 -1.09 -0.15
CA ARG A 84 -18.87 0.27 -0.68
C ARG A 84 -19.25 0.44 -2.16
N ARG A 85 -19.08 -0.61 -2.97
CA ARG A 85 -19.23 -0.52 -4.43
C ARG A 85 -20.41 -1.33 -4.97
N ARG A 86 -21.14 -2.06 -4.11
CA ARG A 86 -22.27 -2.92 -4.47
C ARG A 86 -21.94 -3.92 -5.59
N ILE A 87 -20.77 -4.56 -5.47
CA ILE A 87 -20.28 -5.57 -6.42
C ILE A 87 -20.33 -6.97 -5.79
N SER A 88 -20.39 -8.02 -6.62
CA SER A 88 -20.35 -9.40 -6.12
C SER A 88 -19.00 -9.78 -5.51
N VAL A 89 -18.99 -10.73 -4.57
CA VAL A 89 -17.78 -11.27 -3.94
C VAL A 89 -16.79 -11.81 -4.98
N ALA A 90 -17.27 -12.52 -6.01
CA ALA A 90 -16.42 -12.99 -7.10
C ALA A 90 -15.69 -11.85 -7.84
N LYS A 91 -16.34 -10.70 -8.04
CA LYS A 91 -15.70 -9.53 -8.66
C LYS A 91 -14.74 -8.85 -7.68
N ALA A 92 -15.13 -8.68 -6.42
CA ALA A 92 -14.30 -8.09 -5.38
C ALA A 92 -13.02 -8.90 -5.15
N ALA A 93 -13.13 -10.22 -4.99
CA ALA A 93 -12.02 -11.14 -4.83
C ALA A 93 -11.06 -11.12 -6.03
N ARG A 94 -11.58 -11.09 -7.27
CA ARG A 94 -10.75 -10.95 -8.48
C ARG A 94 -9.98 -9.63 -8.50
N ASN A 95 -10.64 -8.52 -8.16
CA ASN A 95 -10.00 -7.21 -8.12
C ASN A 95 -8.89 -7.15 -7.07
N TRP A 96 -9.16 -7.67 -5.86
CA TRP A 96 -8.16 -7.79 -4.79
C TRP A 96 -6.99 -8.65 -5.25
N ARG A 97 -7.25 -9.86 -5.75
CA ARG A 97 -6.24 -10.80 -6.22
C ARG A 97 -5.35 -10.20 -7.29
N ASN A 98 -5.93 -9.55 -8.28
CA ASN A 98 -5.16 -8.94 -9.37
C ASN A 98 -4.27 -7.81 -8.87
N SER A 99 -4.78 -6.99 -7.94
CA SER A 99 -4.02 -5.89 -7.33
C SER A 99 -2.86 -6.43 -6.48
N ALA A 100 -3.12 -7.40 -5.60
CA ALA A 100 -2.12 -8.04 -4.77
C ALA A 100 -1.03 -8.74 -5.61
N ARG A 101 -1.41 -9.48 -6.67
CA ARG A 101 -0.46 -10.09 -7.61
C ARG A 101 0.41 -9.06 -8.31
N ALA A 102 -0.17 -7.94 -8.73
CA ALA A 102 0.60 -6.89 -9.39
C ALA A 102 1.66 -6.29 -8.45
N VAL A 103 1.29 -6.00 -7.19
CA VAL A 103 2.25 -5.52 -6.18
C VAL A 103 3.35 -6.54 -5.94
N LEU A 104 3.01 -7.80 -5.68
CA LEU A 104 3.98 -8.86 -5.44
C LEU A 104 4.96 -9.03 -6.61
N LEU A 105 4.47 -8.97 -7.85
CA LEU A 105 5.33 -9.05 -9.03
C LEU A 105 6.31 -7.88 -9.11
N MET A 106 5.84 -6.65 -8.83
CA MET A 106 6.69 -5.45 -8.89
C MET A 106 7.74 -5.41 -7.78
N LEU A 107 7.42 -5.98 -6.61
CA LEU A 107 8.31 -6.08 -5.46
C LEU A 107 9.45 -7.09 -5.64
N LYS A 108 9.31 -8.09 -6.54
CA LYS A 108 10.38 -9.09 -6.80
C LYS A 108 11.74 -8.49 -7.17
N THR A 109 11.75 -7.27 -7.70
CA THR A 109 12.97 -6.55 -8.13
C THR A 109 13.27 -5.32 -7.29
N VAL A 110 12.66 -5.22 -6.10
CA VAL A 110 13.01 -4.26 -5.06
C VAL A 110 13.81 -5.01 -3.99
N PRO A 111 15.01 -4.56 -3.59
CA PRO A 111 15.79 -5.20 -2.54
C PRO A 111 15.02 -5.26 -1.22
N ALA A 112 15.27 -6.30 -0.41
CA ALA A 112 14.65 -6.45 0.92
C ALA A 112 14.89 -5.22 1.81
N SER A 113 16.07 -4.58 1.72
CA SER A 113 16.40 -3.35 2.46
C SER A 113 15.55 -2.12 2.09
N ARG A 114 14.75 -2.21 1.01
CA ARG A 114 13.86 -1.13 0.53
C ARG A 114 12.39 -1.48 0.59
N GLN A 115 12.03 -2.62 1.19
CA GLN A 115 10.64 -3.00 1.39
C GLN A 115 10.39 -3.51 2.81
N CYS A 116 9.25 -3.15 3.38
CA CYS A 116 8.78 -3.62 4.68
C CYS A 116 7.36 -4.17 4.55
N LEU A 117 7.16 -5.43 4.90
CA LEU A 117 5.83 -6.06 4.96
C LEU A 117 5.22 -5.81 6.34
N LEU A 118 3.97 -5.31 6.32
CA LEU A 118 3.13 -5.16 7.51
C LEU A 118 1.78 -5.83 7.22
N HIS A 119 1.26 -6.56 8.19
CA HIS A 119 -0.12 -7.04 8.17
C HIS A 119 -0.99 -6.03 8.91
N TYR A 120 -2.15 -5.72 8.35
CA TYR A 120 -3.11 -4.81 8.94
C TYR A 120 -3.57 -5.32 10.30
N GLU A 121 -3.77 -6.63 10.41
CA GLU A 121 -4.20 -7.32 11.61
C GLU A 121 -3.15 -7.16 12.72
N ASP A 122 -1.88 -7.43 12.44
CA ASP A 122 -0.77 -7.19 13.37
C ASP A 122 -0.68 -5.71 13.79
N LEU A 123 -0.90 -4.79 12.83
CA LEU A 123 -0.88 -3.35 13.11
C LEU A 123 -2.06 -2.91 14.00
N CYS A 124 -3.19 -3.63 13.96
CA CYS A 124 -4.31 -3.38 14.86
C CYS A 124 -4.10 -4.00 16.24
N ASP A 125 -3.53 -5.21 16.28
CA ASP A 125 -3.36 -6.00 17.51
C ASP A 125 -2.17 -5.51 18.34
N ASP A 126 -1.07 -5.10 17.69
CA ASP A 126 0.11 -4.49 18.31
C ASP A 126 0.59 -3.25 17.51
N PRO A 127 -0.11 -2.10 17.62
CA PRO A 127 0.29 -0.88 16.94
C PRO A 127 1.71 -0.42 17.30
N ALA A 128 2.09 -0.50 18.57
CA ALA A 128 3.37 -0.01 19.06
C ALA A 128 4.54 -0.81 18.46
N GLY A 129 4.49 -2.15 18.52
CA GLY A 129 5.54 -3.00 17.95
C GLY A 129 5.64 -2.87 16.43
N GLN A 130 4.51 -2.79 15.71
CA GLN A 130 4.55 -2.58 14.25
C GLN A 130 5.08 -1.19 13.86
N LEU A 131 4.74 -0.14 14.61
CA LEU A 131 5.27 1.21 14.37
C LEU A 131 6.76 1.29 14.71
N GLN A 132 7.23 0.64 15.77
CA GLN A 132 8.65 0.56 16.10
C GLN A 132 9.46 -0.14 15.00
N LYS A 133 8.94 -1.27 14.48
CA LYS A 133 9.52 -1.97 13.32
C LYS A 133 9.58 -1.06 12.09
N LEU A 134 8.53 -0.26 11.84
CA LEU A 134 8.51 0.67 10.72
C LEU A 134 9.51 1.82 10.91
N CYS A 135 9.61 2.41 12.10
CA CYS A 135 10.60 3.43 12.44
C CYS A 135 12.03 2.90 12.24
N HIS A 136 12.33 1.69 12.73
CA HIS A 136 13.62 1.03 12.50
C HIS A 136 13.91 0.86 11.00
N PHE A 137 12.95 0.35 10.23
CA PHE A 137 13.09 0.23 8.77
C PHE A 137 13.36 1.58 8.09
N LEU A 138 12.75 2.67 8.56
CA LEU A 138 12.94 4.01 8.02
C LEU A 138 14.21 4.70 8.55
N GLY A 139 14.80 4.22 9.64
CA GLY A 139 15.90 4.89 10.33
C GLY A 139 15.44 6.15 11.06
N LEU A 140 14.26 6.08 11.67
CA LEU A 140 13.66 7.13 12.50
C LEU A 140 13.64 6.69 13.97
N PRO A 141 13.75 7.63 14.93
CA PRO A 141 13.44 7.33 16.32
C PRO A 141 11.97 6.94 16.46
N PHE A 142 11.66 6.05 17.39
CA PHE A 142 10.28 5.74 17.77
C PHE A 142 9.84 6.71 18.86
N GLU A 143 8.67 7.31 18.68
CA GLU A 143 8.04 8.21 19.64
C GLU A 143 6.68 7.65 20.06
N HIS A 144 6.44 7.50 21.37
CA HIS A 144 5.17 6.96 21.90
C HIS A 144 3.93 7.76 21.47
N GLN A 145 4.10 9.03 21.10
CA GLN A 145 3.01 9.88 20.59
C GLN A 145 2.40 9.33 19.28
N LEU A 146 3.17 8.56 18.50
CA LEU A 146 2.69 7.89 17.28
C LEU A 146 1.57 6.89 17.55
N GLU A 147 1.54 6.27 18.73
CA GLU A 147 0.52 5.28 19.13
C GLU A 147 -0.87 5.91 19.25
N SER A 148 -0.93 7.18 19.67
CA SER A 148 -2.18 7.88 19.94
C SER A 148 -2.91 8.33 18.68
N LEU A 149 -2.26 8.29 17.51
CA LEU A 149 -2.72 8.90 16.25
C LEU A 149 -3.20 10.36 16.38
N ARG A 150 -2.91 11.03 17.50
CA ARG A 150 -3.26 12.42 17.78
C ARG A 150 -2.22 13.32 17.16
N PHE A 151 -2.29 13.50 15.86
CA PHE A 151 -1.43 14.45 15.16
C PHE A 151 -1.94 15.88 15.42
N ARG A 152 -1.06 16.76 15.90
CA ARG A 152 -1.37 18.20 16.13
C ARG A 152 -1.78 18.92 14.85
N ILE A 153 -1.27 18.48 13.69
CA ILE A 153 -1.54 19.05 12.37
C ILE A 153 -1.75 17.88 11.40
N PRO A 154 -2.91 17.77 10.73
CA PRO A 154 -3.09 16.78 9.68
C PRO A 154 -2.34 17.23 8.42
N HIS A 155 -1.13 16.72 8.20
CA HIS A 155 -0.32 16.97 6.99
C HIS A 155 -0.76 16.13 5.77
N GLY A 156 -1.99 15.60 5.77
CA GLY A 156 -2.50 14.74 4.71
C GLY A 156 -3.37 15.51 3.73
N VAL A 157 -3.15 15.33 2.42
CA VAL A 157 -4.17 15.66 1.40
C VAL A 157 -5.24 14.56 1.46
N PRO A 158 -6.46 14.84 1.94
CA PRO A 158 -7.40 13.79 2.28
C PRO A 158 -7.94 13.09 1.03
N GLY A 159 -7.74 11.77 0.96
CA GLY A 159 -8.39 10.87 -0.02
C GLY A 159 -9.31 9.82 0.63
N ASN A 160 -9.41 9.79 1.96
CA ASN A 160 -10.22 8.84 2.74
C ASN A 160 -11.11 9.61 3.71
N ARG A 161 -12.41 9.29 3.79
CA ARG A 161 -13.36 9.89 4.74
C ARG A 161 -12.91 9.77 6.19
N MET A 162 -12.25 8.67 6.57
CA MET A 162 -11.74 8.51 7.94
C MET A 162 -10.66 9.55 8.32
N ALA A 163 -9.99 10.18 7.35
CA ALA A 163 -9.07 11.29 7.64
C ALA A 163 -9.81 12.54 8.15
N LEU A 164 -11.11 12.66 7.85
CA LEU A 164 -11.98 13.71 8.37
C LEU A 164 -12.43 13.40 9.81
N ASP A 165 -12.60 12.11 10.13
CA ASP A 165 -13.13 11.65 11.42
C ASP A 165 -12.09 11.63 12.56
N ARG A 166 -10.82 11.96 12.28
CA ARG A 166 -9.71 12.06 13.25
C ARG A 166 -9.66 10.87 14.24
N PRO A 167 -9.50 9.62 13.76
CA PRO A 167 -9.49 8.46 14.62
C PRO A 167 -8.37 8.56 15.66
N THR A 168 -8.71 8.32 16.92
CA THR A 168 -7.77 8.32 18.06
C THR A 168 -7.16 6.95 18.34
N ARG A 169 -7.57 5.92 17.58
CA ARG A 169 -7.09 4.55 17.73
C ARG A 169 -7.21 3.77 16.41
N ILE A 170 -6.29 2.85 16.19
CA ILE A 170 -6.40 1.80 15.16
C ILE A 170 -7.39 0.74 15.68
N VAL A 171 -8.49 0.53 14.96
CA VAL A 171 -9.50 -0.48 15.31
C VAL A 171 -9.51 -1.55 14.22
N LYS A 172 -9.41 -2.80 14.65
CA LYS A 172 -9.52 -3.97 13.78
C LYS A 172 -10.95 -4.10 13.27
N ASP A 173 -11.11 -4.15 11.95
CA ASP A 173 -12.40 -4.32 11.29
C ASP A 173 -12.59 -5.79 10.86
N GLU A 174 -13.40 -6.51 11.63
CA GLU A 174 -13.69 -7.94 11.44
C GLU A 174 -15.12 -8.23 10.93
N HIS A 175 -15.86 -7.21 10.49
CA HIS A 175 -17.26 -7.36 10.06
C HIS A 175 -17.46 -8.40 8.95
N TRP A 176 -16.43 -8.66 8.15
CA TRP A 176 -16.48 -9.67 7.10
C TRP A 176 -16.85 -11.07 7.62
N LYS A 177 -16.52 -11.39 8.88
CA LYS A 177 -16.86 -12.67 9.53
C LYS A 177 -18.38 -12.86 9.68
N THR A 178 -19.13 -11.77 9.81
CA THR A 178 -20.60 -11.79 9.95
C THR A 178 -21.32 -11.39 8.67
N GLU A 179 -20.68 -10.65 7.78
CA GLU A 179 -21.27 -10.15 6.54
C GLU A 179 -21.18 -11.14 5.37
N MET A 180 -20.17 -12.01 5.34
CA MET A 180 -20.01 -12.99 4.27
C MET A 180 -20.74 -14.28 4.64
N SER A 181 -21.62 -14.75 3.75
CA SER A 181 -22.22 -16.08 3.87
C SER A 181 -21.17 -17.18 3.60
N GLU A 182 -21.51 -18.41 3.91
CA GLU A 182 -20.66 -19.56 3.57
C GLU A 182 -20.40 -19.66 2.05
N ASP A 183 -21.41 -19.40 1.21
CA ASP A 183 -21.27 -19.35 -0.24
C ASP A 183 -20.31 -18.24 -0.72
N ASP A 184 -20.34 -17.10 -0.03
CA ASP A 184 -19.41 -15.99 -0.31
C ASP A 184 -17.97 -16.38 0.05
N LEU A 185 -17.76 -17.05 1.19
CA LEU A 185 -16.45 -17.54 1.62
C LEU A 185 -15.91 -18.59 0.64
N GLN A 186 -16.73 -19.55 0.22
CA GLN A 186 -16.35 -20.54 -0.80
C GLN A 186 -16.05 -19.90 -2.15
N THR A 187 -16.83 -18.88 -2.53
CA THR A 187 -16.57 -18.09 -3.74
C THR A 187 -15.24 -17.36 -3.65
N PHE A 188 -14.93 -16.74 -2.52
CA PHE A 188 -13.64 -16.10 -2.28
C PHE A 188 -12.50 -17.10 -2.36
N GLU A 189 -12.62 -18.23 -1.67
CA GLU A 189 -11.61 -19.29 -1.60
C GLU A 189 -11.24 -19.78 -3.00
N ARG A 190 -12.23 -20.12 -3.82
CA ARG A 190 -12.03 -20.54 -5.22
C ARG A 190 -11.32 -19.49 -6.08
N VAL A 191 -11.59 -18.20 -5.84
CA VAL A 191 -11.05 -17.12 -6.67
C VAL A 191 -9.66 -16.69 -6.22
N ALA A 192 -9.45 -16.54 -4.92
CA ALA A 192 -8.36 -15.80 -4.32
C ALA A 192 -7.67 -16.51 -3.14
N GLY A 193 -8.24 -17.63 -2.65
CA GLY A 193 -7.77 -18.35 -1.46
C GLY A 193 -6.30 -18.72 -1.46
N ARG A 194 -5.80 -19.29 -2.57
CA ARG A 194 -4.37 -19.61 -2.72
C ARG A 194 -3.45 -18.41 -2.49
N LEU A 195 -3.83 -17.22 -2.98
CA LEU A 195 -3.05 -16.01 -2.78
C LEU A 195 -3.21 -15.46 -1.37
N ASN A 196 -4.40 -15.58 -0.77
CA ASN A 196 -4.66 -15.19 0.62
C ASN A 196 -3.74 -15.96 1.58
N ARG A 197 -3.68 -17.29 1.42
CA ARG A 197 -2.75 -18.15 2.19
C ARG A 197 -1.29 -17.82 1.94
N ALA A 198 -0.90 -17.56 0.70
CA ALA A 198 0.47 -17.14 0.39
C ALA A 198 0.86 -15.78 1.01
N LEU A 199 -0.14 -14.98 1.42
CA LEU A 199 0.03 -13.73 2.17
C LEU A 199 -0.18 -13.91 3.67
N GLY A 200 -0.26 -15.14 4.19
CA GLY A 200 -0.35 -15.44 5.62
C GLY A 200 -1.77 -15.45 6.20
N TYR A 201 -2.80 -15.62 5.38
CA TYR A 201 -4.19 -15.70 5.83
C TYR A 201 -4.81 -17.06 5.52
N ASP A 202 -5.17 -17.81 6.55
CA ASP A 202 -5.87 -19.10 6.45
C ASP A 202 -7.38 -18.94 6.26
#